data_AF-A0A928DET3-F1
#
_entry.id   AF-A0A928DET3-F1
#
_cell.length_a   1.000
_cell.length_b   1.000
_cell.length_c   1.000
_cell.angle_alpha   90.00
_cell.angle_beta   90.00
_cell.angle_gamma   90.00
#
_symmetry.space_group_name_H-M   'P 1'
#
loop_
_entity.id
_entity.type
_entity.pdbx_description
1 polymer ?
#
loop_
_entity_poly.entity_id
_entity_poly.type
_entity_poly.pdbx_seq_one_letter_code
_entity_poly.pdbx_strand_id
1 'polypeptide(L)'
;MRIVFFGGTFDPPHKGHLALAEAVLEKGIADHVMFVPAWIPPHKILKGRSPYADRLKMMELAVGERKNMSVSGLEGERGGVSYTIDSLESLTAAHPEHEYILLIGGDSLAQLHTWHRAGELAERFRIIFCPRPGETPDLEELLKHWPQNIAEKLLSGAITDLPLSDLASTEIRQKLSEGKVPSGIPDQVMGYIRQRRFYMNEETKAVKPTAKELACFCANVADQRKGADIVVMEMTELSAIADYFVICTGTSAPHLRAISENIQKEAKEKFDVRGKIDGTPESNWIIVDMGDVMIHIFTPESRMTYQLEDLWGDANRIDAVKKEEKQVKSRLL
;
A
#
# COMPACT_ATOMS: atom_id res chain seq x y z
N MET A 1 34.08 9.34 -19.44
CA MET A 1 32.68 9.43 -19.95
C MET A 1 31.92 10.44 -19.12
N ARG A 2 30.89 11.06 -19.67
CA ARG A 2 29.94 11.89 -18.93
C ARG A 2 28.83 11.01 -18.41
N ILE A 3 28.70 10.92 -17.10
CA ILE A 3 27.71 10.09 -16.42
C ILE A 3 26.75 11.00 -15.67
N VAL A 4 25.46 10.89 -15.98
CA VAL A 4 24.44 11.55 -15.19
C VAL A 4 24.09 10.69 -13.98
N PHE A 5 24.31 11.23 -12.80
CA PHE A 5 23.81 10.72 -11.54
C PHE A 5 22.35 11.18 -11.39
N PHE A 6 21.41 10.25 -11.49
CA PHE A 6 20.00 10.53 -11.30
C PHE A 6 19.53 9.94 -9.96
N GLY A 7 19.66 10.75 -8.91
CA GLY A 7 19.27 10.39 -7.55
C GLY A 7 17.77 10.54 -7.33
N GLY A 8 17.17 9.62 -6.58
CA GLY A 8 15.74 9.71 -6.28
C GLY A 8 15.25 8.64 -5.31
N THR A 9 14.06 8.83 -4.75
CA THR A 9 13.44 7.78 -3.94
C THR A 9 12.91 6.63 -4.80
N PHE A 10 12.43 6.93 -6.02
CA PHE A 10 11.84 5.98 -6.97
C PHE A 10 10.81 5.03 -6.32
N ASP A 11 9.72 5.60 -5.81
CA ASP A 11 8.72 4.87 -5.03
C ASP A 11 7.28 5.15 -5.53
N PRO A 12 6.85 4.53 -6.64
CA PRO A 12 7.65 3.69 -7.54
C PRO A 12 8.33 4.49 -8.66
N PRO A 13 9.30 3.92 -9.39
CA PRO A 13 9.74 4.48 -10.66
C PRO A 13 8.61 4.45 -11.70
N HIS A 14 8.62 5.40 -12.63
CA HIS A 14 7.60 5.56 -13.67
C HIS A 14 8.21 6.07 -14.98
N LYS A 15 7.42 6.05 -16.05
CA LYS A 15 7.84 6.42 -17.42
C LYS A 15 8.39 7.84 -17.50
N GLY A 16 7.93 8.78 -16.66
CA GLY A 16 8.51 10.12 -16.57
C GLY A 16 10.00 10.12 -16.22
N HIS A 17 10.47 9.26 -15.29
CA HIS A 17 11.90 9.15 -14.97
C HIS A 17 12.69 8.60 -16.16
N LEU A 18 12.15 7.59 -16.86
CA LEU A 18 12.79 6.98 -18.01
C LEU A 18 12.87 7.96 -19.19
N ALA A 19 11.78 8.65 -19.50
CA ALA A 19 11.73 9.63 -20.58
C ALA A 19 12.74 10.78 -20.36
N LEU A 20 12.91 11.23 -19.12
CA LEU A 20 13.91 12.24 -18.78
C LEU A 20 15.34 11.71 -19.00
N ALA A 21 15.62 10.47 -18.60
CA ALA A 21 16.92 9.83 -18.84
C ALA A 21 17.19 9.62 -20.34
N GLU A 22 16.19 9.16 -21.10
CA GLU A 22 16.27 8.99 -22.55
C GLU A 22 16.60 10.33 -23.23
N ALA A 23 15.89 11.40 -22.85
CA ALA A 23 16.12 12.72 -23.42
C ALA A 23 17.50 13.31 -23.09
N VAL A 24 18.04 13.05 -21.90
CA VAL A 24 19.40 13.46 -21.51
C VAL A 24 20.45 12.81 -22.43
N LEU A 25 20.26 11.54 -22.76
CA LEU A 25 21.13 10.81 -23.69
C LEU A 25 20.96 11.32 -25.13
N GLU A 26 19.71 11.49 -25.60
CA GLU A 26 19.40 11.97 -26.95
C GLU A 26 19.96 13.36 -27.25
N LYS A 27 19.91 14.28 -26.27
CA LYS A 27 20.52 15.61 -26.39
C LYS A 27 22.05 15.60 -26.29
N GLY A 28 22.68 14.45 -26.07
CA GLY A 28 24.14 14.30 -25.95
C GLY A 28 24.72 14.97 -24.70
N ILE A 29 23.89 15.21 -23.68
CA ILE A 29 24.32 15.81 -22.40
C ILE A 29 25.25 14.85 -21.66
N ALA A 30 24.95 13.55 -21.73
CA ALA A 30 25.73 12.48 -21.12
C ALA A 30 25.83 11.26 -22.03
N ASP A 31 26.85 10.44 -21.77
CA ASP A 31 27.06 9.17 -22.48
C ASP A 31 26.32 8.02 -21.78
N HIS A 32 26.03 8.18 -20.48
CA HIS A 32 25.36 7.20 -19.63
C HIS A 32 24.48 7.86 -18.55
N VAL A 33 23.35 7.26 -18.21
CA VAL A 33 22.51 7.67 -17.07
C VAL A 33 22.49 6.59 -16.00
N MET A 34 22.93 6.92 -14.80
CA MET A 34 22.94 6.04 -13.64
C MET A 34 21.85 6.46 -12.67
N PHE A 35 20.82 5.63 -12.52
CA PHE A 35 19.78 5.80 -11.52
C PHE A 35 20.29 5.34 -10.16
N VAL A 36 20.13 6.19 -9.14
CA VAL A 36 20.63 5.91 -7.78
C VAL A 36 19.48 6.02 -6.79
N PRO A 37 18.80 4.90 -6.48
CA PRO A 37 17.77 4.87 -5.44
C PRO A 37 18.34 5.23 -4.08
N ALA A 38 17.69 6.16 -3.39
CA ALA A 38 18.15 6.62 -2.08
C ALA A 38 17.93 5.56 -1.00
N TRP A 39 18.93 5.25 -0.17
CA TRP A 39 18.77 4.39 1.01
C TRP A 39 17.84 5.04 2.04
N ILE A 40 18.30 6.15 2.66
CA ILE A 40 17.48 7.00 3.54
C ILE A 40 17.52 8.43 2.97
N PRO A 41 16.45 8.89 2.28
CA PRO A 41 16.42 10.23 1.72
C PRO A 41 16.38 11.29 2.84
N PRO A 42 17.29 12.28 2.85
CA PRO A 42 17.41 13.26 3.95
C PRO A 42 16.18 14.15 4.14
N HIS A 43 15.41 14.39 3.08
CA HIS A 43 14.29 15.33 3.06
C HIS A 43 12.92 14.66 2.90
N LYS A 44 12.82 13.33 3.04
CA LYS A 44 11.55 12.60 2.85
C LYS A 44 11.35 11.56 3.95
N ILE A 45 10.19 11.62 4.61
CA ILE A 45 9.75 10.59 5.56
C ILE A 45 9.37 9.32 4.76
N LEU A 46 10.00 8.19 5.10
CA LEU A 46 9.78 6.89 4.46
C LEU A 46 8.56 6.12 5.01
N LYS A 47 7.81 6.67 5.98
CA LYS A 47 6.63 6.00 6.56
C LYS A 47 5.61 5.68 5.46
N GLY A 48 5.27 4.40 5.29
CA GLY A 48 4.36 3.92 4.25
C GLY A 48 4.97 3.77 2.85
N ARG A 49 6.30 3.90 2.70
CA ARG A 49 7.02 3.68 1.44
C ARG A 49 7.56 2.25 1.32
N SER A 50 7.85 1.83 0.10
CA SER A 50 8.43 0.51 -0.14
C SER A 50 9.84 0.40 0.45
N PRO A 51 10.24 -0.78 0.98
CA PRO A 51 11.60 -1.04 1.44
C PRO A 51 12.63 -0.71 0.36
N TYR A 52 13.85 -0.36 0.77
CA TYR A 52 14.92 -0.01 -0.18
C TYR A 52 15.15 -1.08 -1.24
N ALA A 53 15.27 -2.35 -0.83
CA ALA A 53 15.53 -3.46 -1.75
C ALA A 53 14.43 -3.57 -2.83
N ASP A 54 13.17 -3.29 -2.46
CA ASP A 54 12.07 -3.28 -3.41
C ASP A 54 12.09 -2.07 -4.34
N ARG A 55 12.49 -0.89 -3.86
CA ARG A 55 12.66 0.31 -4.71
C ARG A 55 13.81 0.13 -5.70
N LEU A 56 14.93 -0.43 -5.24
CA LEU A 56 16.05 -0.83 -6.09
C LEU A 56 15.57 -1.82 -7.15
N LYS A 57 14.84 -2.87 -6.74
CA LYS A 57 14.33 -3.87 -7.66
C LYS A 57 13.36 -3.30 -8.69
N MET A 58 12.45 -2.43 -8.28
CA MET A 58 11.54 -1.75 -9.19
C MET A 58 12.30 -0.86 -10.18
N MET A 59 13.39 -0.21 -9.76
CA MET A 59 14.19 0.60 -10.67
C MET A 59 14.94 -0.28 -11.68
N GLU A 60 15.51 -1.42 -11.26
CA GLU A 60 16.12 -2.40 -12.18
C GLU A 60 15.12 -2.88 -13.25
N LEU A 61 13.89 -3.23 -12.83
CA LEU A 61 12.81 -3.63 -13.74
C LEU A 61 12.38 -2.49 -14.68
N ALA A 62 12.44 -1.23 -14.23
CA ALA A 62 12.13 -0.08 -15.07
C ALA A 62 13.20 0.17 -16.13
N VAL A 63 14.49 0.05 -15.77
CA VAL A 63 15.62 0.26 -16.69
C VAL A 63 15.76 -0.89 -17.67
N GLY A 64 15.58 -2.14 -17.22
CA GLY A 64 15.77 -3.33 -18.05
C GLY A 64 17.18 -3.44 -18.63
N GLU A 65 17.31 -3.92 -19.87
CA GLU A 65 18.61 -4.18 -20.54
C GLU A 65 19.11 -3.01 -21.41
N ARG A 66 18.76 -1.76 -21.07
CA ARG A 66 19.19 -0.58 -21.83
C ARG A 66 20.70 -0.33 -21.66
N LYS A 67 21.46 -0.34 -22.76
CA LYS A 67 22.93 -0.25 -22.73
C LYS A 67 23.50 1.02 -22.05
N ASN A 68 22.86 2.17 -22.25
CA ASN A 68 23.36 3.46 -21.77
C ASN A 68 22.67 3.91 -20.47
N MET A 69 22.05 2.97 -19.76
CA MET A 69 21.40 3.22 -18.48
C MET A 69 21.77 2.12 -17.48
N SER A 70 21.96 2.49 -16.22
CA SER A 70 22.18 1.52 -15.15
C SER A 70 21.47 1.93 -13.87
N VAL A 71 21.33 0.97 -12.96
CA VAL A 71 20.86 1.21 -11.59
C VAL A 71 22.01 0.90 -10.66
N SER A 72 22.30 1.81 -9.73
CA SER A 72 23.37 1.66 -8.75
C SER A 72 22.82 1.46 -7.34
N GLY A 73 23.30 0.41 -6.66
CA GLY A 73 23.02 0.11 -5.26
C GLY A 73 23.89 0.88 -4.26
N LEU A 74 24.75 1.81 -4.71
CA LEU A 74 25.83 2.38 -3.89
C LEU A 74 25.37 2.94 -2.55
N GLU A 75 24.20 3.58 -2.50
CA GLU A 75 23.71 4.19 -1.27
C GLU A 75 23.19 3.17 -0.27
N GLY A 76 22.70 2.02 -0.75
CA GLY A 76 22.37 0.89 0.11
C GLY A 76 23.61 0.18 0.65
N GLU A 77 24.67 0.07 -0.16
CA GLU A 77 25.96 -0.49 0.25
C GLU A 77 26.66 0.40 1.29
N ARG A 78 26.62 1.72 1.11
CA ARG A 78 27.16 2.69 2.07
C ARG A 78 26.35 2.73 3.38
N GLY A 79 25.02 2.60 3.28
CA GLY A 79 24.10 2.81 4.40
C GLY A 79 24.08 4.28 4.88
N GLY A 80 23.39 4.52 6.00
CA GLY A 80 23.26 5.85 6.59
C GLY A 80 22.37 6.81 5.79
N VAL A 81 22.55 8.12 5.93
CA VAL A 81 21.75 9.10 5.17
C VAL A 81 22.29 9.23 3.74
N SER A 82 21.38 9.31 2.76
CA SER A 82 21.69 9.50 1.35
C SER A 82 22.02 10.96 1.03
N TYR A 83 23.17 11.47 1.49
CA TYR A 83 23.65 12.77 1.06
C TYR A 83 24.27 12.67 -0.34
N THR A 84 23.74 13.45 -1.28
CA THR A 84 24.12 13.43 -2.70
C THR A 84 25.58 13.76 -2.92
N ILE A 85 26.12 14.74 -2.16
CA ILE A 85 27.52 15.14 -2.22
C ILE A 85 28.45 13.98 -1.87
N ASP A 86 28.17 13.24 -0.79
CA ASP A 86 29.00 12.11 -0.36
C ASP A 86 28.97 10.98 -1.40
N SER A 87 27.82 10.77 -2.07
CA SER A 87 27.66 9.78 -3.14
C SER A 87 28.50 10.14 -4.36
N LEU A 88 28.43 11.41 -4.79
CA LEU A 88 29.19 11.91 -5.93
C LEU A 88 30.70 11.97 -5.64
N GLU A 89 31.11 12.32 -4.42
CA GLU A 89 32.51 12.29 -3.98
C GLU A 89 33.07 10.87 -4.04
N SER A 90 32.33 9.90 -3.50
CA SER A 90 32.74 8.48 -3.51
C SER A 90 32.91 7.96 -4.94
N LEU A 91 31.98 8.31 -5.84
CA LEU A 91 32.04 7.95 -7.24
C LEU A 91 33.22 8.60 -7.96
N THR A 92 33.43 9.90 -7.75
CA THR A 92 34.54 10.65 -8.35
C THR A 92 35.89 10.10 -7.88
N ALA A 93 36.00 9.72 -6.61
CA ALA A 93 37.21 9.13 -6.06
C ALA A 93 37.50 7.73 -6.63
N ALA A 94 36.46 6.91 -6.82
CA ALA A 94 36.58 5.57 -7.38
C ALA A 94 36.86 5.58 -8.89
N HIS A 95 36.32 6.56 -9.61
CA HIS A 95 36.37 6.68 -11.08
C HIS A 95 36.68 8.12 -11.52
N PRO A 96 37.91 8.61 -11.30
CA PRO A 96 38.30 9.98 -11.61
C PRO A 96 38.31 10.30 -13.12
N GLU A 97 38.29 9.28 -13.98
CA GLU A 97 38.17 9.40 -15.43
C GLU A 97 36.75 9.70 -15.92
N HIS A 98 35.77 9.73 -15.01
CA HIS A 98 34.38 10.05 -15.30
C HIS A 98 34.04 11.48 -14.85
N GLU A 99 33.26 12.15 -15.68
CA GLU A 99 32.63 13.42 -15.32
C GLU A 99 31.21 13.13 -14.84
N TYR A 100 30.92 13.45 -13.58
CA TYR A 100 29.60 13.24 -12.99
C TYR A 100 28.75 14.51 -13.06
N ILE A 101 27.54 14.37 -13.60
CA ILE A 101 26.54 15.44 -13.71
C ILE A 101 25.33 15.06 -12.85
N LEU A 102 24.92 15.91 -11.93
CA LEU A 102 23.77 15.65 -11.07
C LEU A 102 22.47 16.06 -11.79
N LEU A 103 21.55 15.11 -11.99
CA LEU A 103 20.20 15.37 -12.45
C LEU A 103 19.22 15.40 -11.27
N ILE A 104 18.47 16.49 -11.14
CA ILE A 104 17.41 16.68 -10.13
C ILE A 104 16.09 17.13 -10.78
N GLY A 105 14.98 17.03 -10.04
CA GLY A 105 13.71 17.65 -10.43
C GLY A 105 13.72 19.17 -10.24
N GLY A 106 12.87 19.89 -10.98
CA GLY A 106 12.73 21.35 -10.82
C GLY A 106 12.32 21.76 -9.40
N ASP A 107 11.46 20.98 -8.75
CA ASP A 107 11.07 21.13 -7.33
C ASP A 107 12.26 21.02 -6.37
N SER A 108 13.20 20.13 -6.69
CA SER A 108 14.39 19.91 -5.87
C SER A 108 15.39 21.07 -5.98
N LEU A 109 15.39 21.82 -7.09
CA LEU A 109 16.26 22.98 -7.27
C LEU A 109 15.91 24.10 -6.28
N ALA A 110 14.62 24.39 -6.08
CA ALA A 110 14.16 25.40 -5.13
C ALA A 110 14.66 25.13 -3.69
N GLN A 111 14.75 23.85 -3.31
CA GLN A 111 15.15 23.41 -1.98
C GLN A 111 16.64 23.03 -1.90
N LEU A 112 17.41 23.15 -2.98
CA LEU A 112 18.80 22.66 -3.07
C LEU A 112 19.70 23.28 -1.99
N HIS A 113 19.47 24.54 -1.63
CA HIS A 113 20.23 25.27 -0.60
C HIS A 113 20.12 24.64 0.80
N THR A 114 19.11 23.79 1.04
CA THR A 114 18.92 23.07 2.30
C THR A 114 19.66 21.72 2.37
N TRP A 115 20.26 21.29 1.26
CA TRP A 115 20.94 20.00 1.18
C TRP A 115 22.25 20.02 1.96
N HIS A 116 22.69 18.85 2.43
CA HIS A 116 23.97 18.71 3.11
C HIS A 116 25.12 19.16 2.20
N ARG A 117 25.91 20.14 2.67
CA ARG A 117 27.04 20.76 1.94
C ARG A 117 26.62 21.26 0.54
N ALA A 118 25.44 21.88 0.44
CA ALA A 118 24.87 22.38 -0.82
C ALA A 118 25.81 23.31 -1.61
N GLY A 119 26.56 24.19 -0.91
CA GLY A 119 27.58 25.05 -1.51
C GLY A 119 28.61 24.27 -2.32
N GLU A 120 29.26 23.30 -1.67
CA GLU A 120 30.28 22.45 -2.29
C GLU A 120 29.70 21.61 -3.44
N LEU A 121 28.47 21.12 -3.30
CA LEU A 121 27.77 20.39 -4.34
C LEU A 121 27.55 21.25 -5.59
N ALA A 122 27.01 22.46 -5.41
CA ALA A 122 26.73 23.39 -6.51
C ALA A 122 28.00 23.96 -7.14
N GLU A 123 29.10 24.10 -6.38
CA GLU A 123 30.40 24.52 -6.89
C GLU A 123 31.05 23.43 -7.76
N ARG A 124 31.12 22.21 -7.24
CA ARG A 124 31.94 21.13 -7.82
C ARG A 124 31.27 20.38 -8.96
N PHE A 125 29.96 20.19 -8.89
CA PHE A 125 29.24 19.39 -9.87
C PHE A 125 28.42 20.27 -10.80
N ARG A 126 28.27 19.81 -12.05
CA ARG A 126 27.25 20.37 -12.95
C ARG A 126 25.91 19.81 -12.51
N ILE A 127 24.94 20.69 -12.30
CA ILE A 127 23.58 20.31 -11.92
C ILE A 127 22.66 20.61 -13.10
N ILE A 128 21.88 19.63 -13.50
CA ILE A 128 20.87 19.75 -14.56
C ILE A 128 19.49 19.40 -14.00
N PHE A 129 18.46 20.01 -14.56
CA PHE A 129 17.08 19.78 -14.13
C PHE A 129 16.10 20.02 -15.27
N CYS A 130 14.93 19.39 -15.20
CA CYS A 130 13.81 19.72 -16.09
C CYS A 130 12.91 20.75 -15.39
N PRO A 131 12.72 21.96 -15.96
CA PRO A 131 11.80 22.93 -15.40
C PRO A 131 10.38 22.39 -15.35
N ARG A 132 9.69 22.69 -14.25
CA ARG A 132 8.24 22.51 -14.07
C ARG A 132 7.57 23.88 -13.97
N PRO A 133 6.49 24.13 -14.74
CA PRO A 133 5.72 25.37 -14.63
C PRO A 133 5.26 25.62 -13.20
N GLY A 134 5.60 26.77 -12.63
CA GLY A 134 5.20 27.17 -11.28
C GLY A 134 5.99 26.57 -10.11
N GLU A 135 6.91 25.61 -10.35
CA GLU A 135 7.75 25.01 -9.29
C GLU A 135 9.24 25.35 -9.43
N THR A 136 9.65 25.87 -10.59
CA THR A 136 11.07 26.14 -10.87
C THR A 136 11.41 27.57 -10.43
N PRO A 137 12.44 27.75 -9.59
CA PRO A 137 12.83 29.09 -9.15
C PRO A 137 13.46 29.88 -10.31
N ASP A 138 13.19 31.18 -10.34
CA ASP A 138 13.88 32.11 -11.22
C ASP A 138 15.21 32.59 -10.60
N LEU A 139 15.90 33.50 -11.29
CA LEU A 139 17.17 34.04 -10.82
C LEU A 139 17.02 34.80 -9.51
N GLU A 140 15.95 35.59 -9.36
CA GLU A 140 15.71 36.39 -8.16
C GLU A 140 15.50 35.49 -6.95
N GLU A 141 14.76 34.39 -7.11
CA GLU A 141 14.58 33.39 -6.07
C GLU A 141 15.88 32.68 -5.69
N LEU A 142 16.71 32.28 -6.66
CA LEU A 142 17.99 31.63 -6.37
C LEU A 142 18.98 32.58 -5.69
N LEU A 143 19.01 33.86 -6.05
CA LEU A 143 19.88 34.86 -5.44
C LEU A 143 19.61 35.09 -3.94
N LYS A 144 18.46 34.65 -3.41
CA LYS A 144 18.16 34.69 -1.96
C LYS A 144 19.06 33.75 -1.16
N HIS A 145 19.61 32.71 -1.78
CA HIS A 145 20.35 31.64 -1.11
C HIS A 145 21.73 31.38 -1.71
N TRP A 146 22.01 31.86 -2.92
CA TRP A 146 23.21 31.57 -3.68
C TRP A 146 23.93 32.83 -4.14
N PRO A 147 25.28 32.85 -4.13
CA PRO A 147 26.05 33.88 -4.83
C PRO A 147 25.69 33.94 -6.33
N GLN A 148 25.82 35.11 -6.95
CA GLN A 148 25.39 35.34 -8.33
C GLN A 148 25.96 34.32 -9.33
N ASN A 149 27.26 34.03 -9.25
CA ASN A 149 27.92 33.06 -10.11
C ASN A 149 27.36 31.64 -9.96
N ILE A 150 26.92 31.25 -8.75
CA ILE A 150 26.32 29.94 -8.50
C ILE A 150 24.86 29.92 -8.96
N ALA A 151 24.09 30.97 -8.71
CA ALA A 151 22.70 31.08 -9.17
C ALA A 151 22.60 31.00 -10.70
N GLU A 152 23.45 31.74 -11.42
CA GLU A 152 23.54 31.69 -12.89
C GLU A 152 23.97 30.31 -13.40
N LYS A 153 24.97 29.69 -12.74
CA LYS A 153 25.40 28.31 -13.06
C LYS A 153 24.24 27.32 -12.90
N LEU A 154 23.49 27.41 -11.80
CA LEU A 154 22.33 26.55 -11.54
C LEU A 154 21.26 26.72 -12.63
N LEU A 155 20.87 27.95 -12.96
CA LEU A 155 19.87 28.21 -14.01
C LEU A 155 20.31 27.70 -15.39
N SER A 156 21.60 27.82 -15.71
CA SER A 156 22.14 27.29 -16.97
C SER A 156 22.01 25.77 -17.11
N GLY A 157 21.72 25.07 -16.01
CA GLY A 157 21.44 23.64 -15.97
C GLY A 157 20.05 23.23 -16.45
N ALA A 158 19.17 24.19 -16.76
CA ALA A 158 17.82 23.90 -17.24
C ALA A 158 17.86 23.14 -18.58
N ILE A 159 17.18 21.99 -18.62
CA ILE A 159 16.95 21.26 -19.87
C ILE A 159 15.55 21.59 -20.36
N THR A 160 15.47 22.46 -21.37
CA THR A 160 14.21 22.82 -22.03
C THR A 160 13.83 21.80 -23.10
N ASP A 161 12.56 21.85 -23.51
CA ASP A 161 12.03 21.06 -24.64
C ASP A 161 12.04 19.55 -24.37
N LEU A 162 11.71 19.17 -23.14
CA LEU A 162 11.52 17.78 -22.73
C LEU A 162 10.03 17.44 -22.64
N PRO A 163 9.67 16.15 -22.81
CA PRO A 163 8.31 15.71 -22.54
C PRO A 163 7.99 15.99 -21.07
N LEU A 164 7.09 16.93 -20.81
CA LEU A 164 6.55 17.14 -19.47
C LEU A 164 5.73 15.90 -19.11
N SER A 165 6.19 15.17 -18.10
CA SER A 165 5.38 14.15 -17.45
C SER A 165 4.84 14.74 -16.16
N ASP A 166 3.54 15.05 -16.16
CA ASP A 166 2.81 15.48 -14.95
C ASP A 166 2.66 14.34 -13.93
N LEU A 167 3.20 13.16 -14.22
CA LEU A 167 3.03 11.97 -13.40
C LEU A 167 4.00 12.02 -12.20
N ALA A 168 3.45 12.28 -11.02
CA ALA A 168 4.19 12.15 -9.77
C ALA A 168 4.04 10.75 -9.15
N SER A 169 5.09 10.23 -8.52
CA SER A 169 4.99 8.95 -7.81
C SER A 169 3.93 8.97 -6.69
N THR A 170 3.66 10.14 -6.10
CA THR A 170 2.60 10.30 -5.09
C THR A 170 1.21 10.07 -5.66
N GLU A 171 0.92 10.58 -6.86
CA GLU A 171 -0.36 10.34 -7.55
C GLU A 171 -0.52 8.89 -7.98
N ILE A 172 0.58 8.25 -8.40
CA ILE A 172 0.61 6.82 -8.68
C ILE A 172 0.21 6.02 -7.44
N ARG A 173 0.84 6.29 -6.29
CA ARG A 173 0.51 5.61 -5.03
C ARG A 173 -0.94 5.85 -4.63
N GLN A 174 -1.46 7.07 -4.79
CA GLN A 174 -2.85 7.39 -4.53
C GLN A 174 -3.80 6.56 -5.42
N LYS A 175 -3.59 6.55 -6.75
CA LYS A 175 -4.42 5.77 -7.67
C LYS A 175 -4.39 4.28 -7.34
N LEU A 176 -3.22 3.73 -7.03
CA LEU A 176 -3.08 2.33 -6.62
C LEU A 176 -3.82 2.05 -5.30
N SER A 177 -3.80 2.98 -4.35
CA SER A 177 -4.53 2.83 -3.08
C SER A 177 -6.04 2.84 -3.27
N GLU A 178 -6.54 3.54 -4.29
CA GLU A 178 -7.95 3.56 -4.72
C GLU A 178 -8.34 2.35 -5.59
N GLY A 179 -7.45 1.36 -5.77
CA GLY A 179 -7.68 0.20 -6.62
C GLY A 179 -7.67 0.51 -8.13
N LYS A 180 -7.29 1.74 -8.52
CA LYS A 180 -7.18 2.15 -9.92
C LYS A 180 -5.83 1.72 -10.48
N VAL A 181 -5.80 1.45 -11.78
CA VAL A 181 -4.54 1.17 -12.50
C VAL A 181 -4.01 2.50 -13.07
N PRO A 182 -2.95 3.09 -12.48
CA PRO A 182 -2.37 4.31 -13.02
C PRO A 182 -1.71 4.03 -14.38
N SER A 183 -1.85 4.98 -15.30
CA SER A 183 -1.04 5.02 -16.51
C SER A 183 0.40 5.45 -16.18
N GLY A 184 1.35 5.09 -17.05
CA GLY A 184 2.72 5.60 -16.94
C GLY A 184 3.65 4.82 -16.01
N ILE A 185 3.27 3.64 -15.54
CA ILE A 185 4.19 2.67 -14.91
C ILE A 185 4.67 1.67 -15.98
N PRO A 186 5.96 1.28 -16.05
CA PRO A 186 6.40 0.16 -16.86
C PRO A 186 5.73 -1.16 -16.43
N ASP A 187 5.35 -2.02 -17.37
CA ASP A 187 4.55 -3.22 -17.09
C ASP A 187 5.24 -4.18 -16.10
N GLN A 188 6.57 -4.33 -16.21
CA GLN A 188 7.36 -5.15 -15.27
C GLN A 188 7.29 -4.61 -13.83
N VAL A 189 7.34 -3.28 -13.67
CA VAL A 189 7.20 -2.62 -12.37
C VAL A 189 5.78 -2.81 -11.84
N MET A 190 4.76 -2.66 -12.69
CA MET A 190 3.36 -2.90 -12.29
C MET A 190 3.13 -4.36 -11.86
N GLY A 191 3.73 -5.32 -12.57
CA GLY A 191 3.72 -6.74 -12.21
C GLY A 191 4.33 -6.96 -10.82
N TYR A 192 5.48 -6.35 -10.55
CA TYR A 192 6.15 -6.41 -9.26
C TYR A 192 5.32 -5.78 -8.13
N ILE A 193 4.75 -4.60 -8.36
CA ILE A 193 3.86 -3.92 -7.40
C ILE A 193 2.67 -4.81 -7.05
N ARG A 194 2.04 -5.46 -8.05
CA ARG A 194 0.93 -6.39 -7.84
C ARG A 194 1.35 -7.61 -7.03
N GLN A 195 2.49 -8.22 -7.38
CA GLN A 195 3.03 -9.39 -6.68
C GLN A 195 3.33 -9.08 -5.21
N ARG A 196 3.91 -7.92 -4.93
CA ARG A 196 4.28 -7.47 -3.58
C ARG A 196 3.15 -6.79 -2.81
N ARG A 197 2.03 -6.50 -3.48
CA ARG A 197 0.87 -5.75 -2.95
C ARG A 197 1.26 -4.38 -2.40
N PHE A 198 2.20 -3.69 -3.05
CA PHE A 198 2.59 -2.34 -2.64
C PHE A 198 1.53 -1.30 -3.01
N TYR A 199 1.43 -0.26 -2.17
CA TYR A 199 0.57 0.92 -2.37
C TYR A 199 -0.94 0.62 -2.44
N MET A 200 -1.35 -0.58 -2.07
CA MET A 200 -2.75 -0.98 -1.97
C MET A 200 -3.25 -0.62 -0.57
N ASN A 201 -4.43 0.01 -0.47
CA ASN A 201 -5.04 0.31 0.83
C ASN A 201 -5.30 -0.99 1.60
N GLU A 202 -5.25 -0.93 2.93
CA GLU A 202 -5.55 -2.09 3.77
C GLU A 202 -6.98 -2.62 3.58
N GLU A 203 -7.90 -1.84 3.00
CA GLU A 203 -9.22 -2.30 2.55
C GLU A 203 -9.17 -3.32 1.39
N THR A 204 -8.02 -3.45 0.71
CA THR A 204 -7.76 -4.49 -0.29
C THR A 204 -6.83 -5.61 0.22
N LYS A 205 -6.35 -5.51 1.47
CA LYS A 205 -6.03 -6.71 2.25
C LYS A 205 -7.37 -7.21 2.79
N ALA A 206 -7.62 -8.51 2.81
CA ALA A 206 -8.75 -9.01 3.59
C ALA A 206 -8.53 -8.57 5.05
N VAL A 207 -9.20 -7.51 5.49
CA VAL A 207 -9.24 -7.13 6.90
C VAL A 207 -9.89 -8.31 7.58
N LYS A 208 -9.13 -9.03 8.42
CA LYS A 208 -9.74 -10.03 9.29
C LYS A 208 -10.77 -9.28 10.15
N PRO A 209 -12.04 -9.68 10.11
CA PRO A 209 -13.09 -9.02 10.86
C PRO A 209 -12.72 -9.08 12.36
N THR A 210 -13.12 -8.07 13.12
CA THR A 210 -13.16 -8.20 14.58
C THR A 210 -14.08 -9.38 14.95
N ALA A 211 -13.88 -10.00 16.12
CA ALA A 211 -14.72 -11.12 16.55
C ALA A 211 -16.22 -10.75 16.56
N LYS A 212 -16.55 -9.51 16.95
CA LYS A 212 -17.91 -8.97 16.89
C LYS A 212 -18.46 -8.86 15.46
N GLU A 213 -17.67 -8.34 14.52
CA GLU A 213 -18.08 -8.23 13.11
C GLU A 213 -18.27 -9.61 12.48
N LEU A 214 -17.41 -10.58 12.81
CA LEU A 214 -17.54 -11.95 12.35
C LEU A 214 -18.79 -12.62 12.93
N ALA A 215 -19.05 -12.46 14.23
CA ALA A 215 -20.26 -12.98 14.88
C ALA A 215 -21.54 -12.42 14.28
N CYS A 216 -21.61 -11.09 14.11
CA CYS A 216 -22.74 -10.44 13.45
C CYS A 216 -22.90 -10.90 11.99
N PHE A 217 -21.80 -11.10 11.26
CA PHE A 217 -21.85 -11.63 9.91
C PHE A 217 -22.42 -13.05 9.88
N CYS A 218 -21.92 -13.96 10.71
CA CYS A 218 -22.41 -15.33 10.79
C CYS A 218 -23.90 -15.39 11.19
N ALA A 219 -24.35 -14.53 12.10
CA ALA A 219 -25.76 -14.39 12.46
C ALA A 219 -26.62 -13.99 11.25
N ASN A 220 -26.16 -13.02 10.45
CA ASN A 220 -26.87 -12.60 9.23
C ASN A 220 -26.88 -13.70 8.15
N VAL A 221 -25.81 -14.47 8.00
CA VAL A 221 -25.81 -15.63 7.09
C VAL A 221 -26.79 -16.69 7.57
N ALA A 222 -26.86 -16.97 8.88
CA ALA A 222 -27.86 -17.88 9.44
C ALA A 222 -29.29 -17.40 9.14
N ASP A 223 -29.57 -16.10 9.31
CA ASP A 223 -30.87 -15.49 9.02
C ASP A 223 -31.26 -15.61 7.53
N GLN A 224 -30.32 -15.31 6.61
CA GLN A 224 -30.53 -15.48 5.17
C GLN A 224 -30.83 -16.93 4.76
N ARG A 225 -30.30 -17.89 5.53
CA ARG A 225 -30.61 -19.32 5.37
C ARG A 225 -31.86 -19.76 6.12
N LYS A 226 -32.62 -18.84 6.70
CA LYS A 226 -33.86 -19.06 7.48
C LYS A 226 -33.65 -19.79 8.80
N GLY A 227 -32.48 -19.60 9.43
CA GLY A 227 -32.28 -19.94 10.84
C GLY A 227 -33.21 -19.09 11.72
N ALA A 228 -33.84 -19.72 12.71
CA ALA A 228 -34.74 -19.05 13.64
C ALA A 228 -34.05 -18.71 14.97
N ASP A 229 -34.67 -17.82 15.74
CA ASP A 229 -34.29 -17.48 17.12
C ASP A 229 -32.80 -17.15 17.27
N ILE A 230 -32.25 -16.35 16.35
CA ILE A 230 -30.82 -16.07 16.30
C ILE A 230 -30.44 -15.14 17.44
N VAL A 231 -29.45 -15.53 18.24
CA VAL A 231 -28.92 -14.75 19.37
C VAL A 231 -27.40 -14.64 19.23
N VAL A 232 -26.86 -13.43 19.42
CA VAL A 232 -25.42 -13.20 19.52
C VAL A 232 -25.10 -12.79 20.94
N MET A 233 -24.21 -13.53 21.59
CA MET A 233 -23.80 -13.33 22.99
C MET A 233 -22.33 -12.97 23.05
N GLU A 234 -22.02 -11.90 23.77
CA GLU A 234 -20.66 -11.49 24.08
C GLU A 234 -20.16 -12.27 25.30
N MET A 235 -19.11 -13.06 25.09
CA MET A 235 -18.55 -14.00 26.06
C MET A 235 -17.23 -13.51 26.66
N THR A 236 -16.73 -12.36 26.20
CA THR A 236 -15.55 -11.68 26.74
C THR A 236 -15.71 -11.53 28.26
N GLU A 237 -14.77 -12.09 29.04
CA GLU A 237 -14.76 -12.20 30.51
C GLU A 237 -15.56 -13.36 31.14
N LEU A 238 -16.41 -14.06 30.38
CA LEU A 238 -17.22 -15.21 30.86
C LEU A 238 -16.71 -16.57 30.37
N SER A 239 -16.08 -16.61 29.19
CA SER A 239 -15.53 -17.85 28.60
C SER A 239 -14.08 -17.67 28.19
N ALA A 240 -13.27 -18.71 28.39
CA ALA A 240 -11.89 -18.75 27.89
C ALA A 240 -11.77 -19.36 26.48
N ILE A 241 -12.89 -19.78 25.87
CA ILE A 241 -12.89 -20.59 24.65
C ILE A 241 -13.24 -19.76 23.40
N ALA A 242 -14.10 -18.73 23.51
CA ALA A 242 -14.37 -17.76 22.45
C ALA A 242 -14.91 -16.44 23.03
N ASP A 243 -14.76 -15.36 22.27
CA ASP A 243 -15.23 -14.02 22.63
C ASP A 243 -16.71 -13.81 22.29
N TYR A 244 -17.26 -14.53 21.31
CA TYR A 244 -18.68 -14.48 20.96
C TYR A 244 -19.29 -15.83 20.66
N PHE A 245 -20.51 -16.05 21.13
CA PHE A 245 -21.38 -17.14 20.69
C PHE A 245 -22.46 -16.61 19.76
N VAL A 246 -22.72 -17.36 18.69
CA VAL A 246 -23.90 -17.17 17.82
C VAL A 246 -24.74 -18.42 17.93
N ILE A 247 -25.99 -18.30 18.40
CA ILE A 247 -26.90 -19.43 18.58
C ILE A 247 -28.05 -19.28 17.59
N CYS A 248 -28.36 -20.33 16.84
CA CYS A 248 -29.53 -20.35 15.96
C CYS A 248 -30.23 -21.71 15.92
N THR A 249 -31.53 -21.69 15.59
CA THR A 249 -32.36 -22.89 15.45
C THR A 249 -32.55 -23.22 13.97
N GLY A 250 -32.12 -24.41 13.55
CA GLY A 250 -32.51 -25.02 12.28
C GLY A 250 -33.70 -25.98 12.46
N THR A 251 -34.39 -26.31 11.37
CA THR A 251 -35.66 -27.07 11.41
C THR A 251 -35.51 -28.57 11.14
N SER A 252 -34.36 -29.01 10.64
CA SER A 252 -34.07 -30.42 10.31
C SER A 252 -32.57 -30.62 10.09
N ALA A 253 -32.09 -31.87 10.14
CA ALA A 253 -30.68 -32.19 9.90
C ALA A 253 -30.13 -31.62 8.56
N PRO A 254 -30.83 -31.74 7.41
CA PRO A 254 -30.39 -31.07 6.17
C PRO A 254 -30.29 -29.55 6.29
N HIS A 255 -31.18 -28.93 7.07
CA HIS A 255 -31.19 -27.49 7.28
C HIS A 255 -30.00 -27.05 8.16
N LEU A 256 -29.71 -27.78 9.24
CA LEU A 256 -28.52 -27.54 10.08
C LEU A 256 -27.24 -27.58 9.23
N ARG A 257 -27.12 -28.61 8.40
CA ARG A 257 -26.00 -28.76 7.45
C ARG A 257 -25.90 -27.55 6.51
N ALA A 258 -27.00 -27.16 5.88
CA ALA A 258 -27.02 -26.02 4.97
C ALA A 258 -26.60 -24.71 5.64
N ILE A 259 -27.06 -24.42 6.87
CA ILE A 259 -26.65 -23.23 7.61
C ILE A 259 -25.14 -23.27 7.88
N SER A 260 -24.63 -24.38 8.43
CA SER A 260 -23.22 -24.52 8.80
C SER A 260 -22.26 -24.39 7.61
N GLU A 261 -22.55 -25.05 6.49
CA GLU A 261 -21.70 -25.03 5.29
C GLU A 261 -21.70 -23.64 4.64
N ASN A 262 -22.84 -22.94 4.61
CA ASN A 262 -22.90 -21.59 4.06
C ASN A 262 -22.16 -20.58 4.94
N ILE A 263 -22.29 -20.67 6.27
CA ILE A 263 -21.52 -19.83 7.20
C ILE A 263 -20.02 -20.02 6.97
N GLN A 264 -19.55 -21.27 6.88
CA GLN A 264 -18.13 -21.57 6.64
C GLN A 264 -17.66 -21.06 5.26
N LYS A 265 -18.45 -21.28 4.21
CA LYS A 265 -18.14 -20.87 2.85
C LYS A 265 -18.07 -19.35 2.72
N GLU A 266 -19.10 -18.66 3.17
CA GLU A 266 -19.21 -17.21 3.00
C GLU A 266 -18.20 -16.45 3.88
N ALA A 267 -17.89 -16.96 5.09
CA ALA A 267 -16.82 -16.40 5.92
C ALA A 267 -15.44 -16.56 5.27
N LYS A 268 -15.18 -17.71 4.63
CA LYS A 268 -13.94 -17.94 3.86
C LYS A 268 -13.86 -17.03 2.64
N GLU A 269 -14.94 -16.91 1.87
CA GLU A 269 -14.96 -16.08 0.65
C GLU A 269 -14.81 -14.58 0.97
N LYS A 270 -15.45 -14.11 2.04
CA LYS A 270 -15.47 -12.69 2.40
C LYS A 270 -14.27 -12.24 3.23
N PHE A 271 -13.79 -13.08 4.14
CA PHE A 271 -12.80 -12.70 5.15
C PHE A 271 -11.56 -13.60 5.20
N ASP A 272 -11.48 -14.63 4.36
CA ASP A 272 -10.45 -15.70 4.42
C ASP A 272 -10.36 -16.38 5.81
N VAL A 273 -11.48 -16.40 6.54
CA VAL A 273 -11.61 -17.11 7.82
C VAL A 273 -12.04 -18.55 7.57
N ARG A 274 -11.30 -19.52 8.12
CA ARG A 274 -11.64 -20.95 8.05
C ARG A 274 -12.29 -21.37 9.36
N GLY A 275 -13.53 -21.84 9.28
CA GLY A 275 -14.20 -22.50 10.42
C GLY A 275 -14.00 -24.01 10.40
N LYS A 276 -13.92 -24.65 11.57
CA LYS A 276 -14.01 -26.10 11.73
C LYS A 276 -15.45 -26.46 12.12
N ILE A 277 -16.03 -27.45 11.45
CA ILE A 277 -17.35 -27.97 11.83
C ILE A 277 -17.14 -29.16 12.77
N ASP A 278 -17.80 -29.12 13.92
CA ASP A 278 -17.88 -30.22 14.88
C ASP A 278 -19.33 -30.66 15.06
N GLY A 279 -19.53 -31.97 15.25
CA GLY A 279 -20.83 -32.64 15.20
C GLY A 279 -21.25 -33.09 13.80
N THR A 280 -22.33 -33.88 13.75
CA THR A 280 -22.96 -34.32 12.49
C THR A 280 -24.41 -33.83 12.43
N PRO A 281 -25.02 -33.71 11.24
CA PRO A 281 -26.42 -33.34 11.12
C PRO A 281 -27.38 -34.24 11.92
N GLU A 282 -27.02 -35.52 12.13
CA GLU A 282 -27.78 -36.50 12.91
C GLU A 282 -27.65 -36.28 14.43
N SER A 283 -26.60 -35.58 14.87
CA SER A 283 -26.39 -35.26 16.29
C SER A 283 -27.30 -34.15 16.82
N ASN A 284 -28.17 -33.59 15.96
CA ASN A 284 -29.13 -32.52 16.26
C ASN A 284 -28.50 -31.19 16.72
N TRP A 285 -27.17 -31.12 16.81
CA TRP A 285 -26.40 -29.95 17.19
C TRP A 285 -25.11 -29.91 16.38
N ILE A 286 -24.88 -28.80 15.68
CA ILE A 286 -23.64 -28.54 14.94
C ILE A 286 -22.96 -27.32 15.55
N ILE A 287 -21.64 -27.39 15.69
CA ILE A 287 -20.80 -26.26 16.08
C ILE A 287 -19.92 -25.87 14.90
N VAL A 288 -19.91 -24.58 14.55
CA VAL A 288 -18.91 -24.01 13.64
C VAL A 288 -17.96 -23.17 14.48
N ASP A 289 -16.75 -23.69 14.67
CA ASP A 289 -15.67 -23.07 15.44
C ASP A 289 -14.80 -22.22 14.49
N MET A 290 -14.76 -20.90 14.74
CA MET A 290 -13.94 -19.95 14.00
C MET A 290 -12.84 -19.31 14.88
N GLY A 291 -12.47 -19.94 15.99
CA GLY A 291 -11.57 -19.38 17.01
C GLY A 291 -12.34 -18.47 17.97
N ASP A 292 -12.24 -17.16 17.80
CA ASP A 292 -12.85 -16.16 18.70
C ASP A 292 -14.39 -16.10 18.60
N VAL A 293 -14.99 -16.82 17.64
CA VAL A 293 -16.43 -16.91 17.43
C VAL A 293 -16.83 -18.38 17.29
N MET A 294 -17.80 -18.82 18.10
CA MET A 294 -18.42 -20.13 17.99
C MET A 294 -19.89 -20.01 17.61
N ILE A 295 -20.30 -20.74 16.57
CA ILE A 295 -21.68 -20.76 16.10
C ILE A 295 -22.31 -22.10 16.48
N HIS A 296 -23.35 -22.06 17.32
CA HIS A 296 -24.13 -23.21 17.74
C HIS A 296 -25.44 -23.27 16.95
N ILE A 297 -25.63 -24.35 16.20
CA ILE A 297 -26.81 -24.56 15.34
C ILE A 297 -27.56 -25.78 15.88
N PHE A 298 -28.74 -25.55 16.44
CA PHE A 298 -29.53 -26.58 17.10
C PHE A 298 -30.79 -26.94 16.30
N THR A 299 -31.33 -28.13 16.50
CA THR A 299 -32.76 -28.38 16.31
C THR A 299 -33.58 -27.79 17.46
N PRO A 300 -34.91 -27.60 17.33
CA PRO A 300 -35.73 -27.05 18.41
C PRO A 300 -35.62 -27.90 19.70
N GLU A 301 -35.63 -29.22 19.56
CA GLU A 301 -35.57 -30.19 20.66
C GLU A 301 -34.25 -30.10 21.43
N SER A 302 -33.12 -30.03 20.71
CA SER A 302 -31.79 -29.97 21.33
C SER A 302 -31.55 -28.61 21.99
N ARG A 303 -31.99 -27.51 21.39
CA ARG A 303 -31.90 -26.17 22.00
C ARG A 303 -32.61 -26.11 23.36
N MET A 304 -33.82 -26.69 23.44
CA MET A 304 -34.58 -26.79 24.69
C MET A 304 -33.89 -27.67 25.74
N THR A 305 -33.08 -28.64 25.31
CA THR A 305 -32.38 -29.57 26.20
C THR A 305 -31.11 -28.93 26.78
N TYR A 306 -30.33 -28.22 25.96
CA TYR A 306 -29.03 -27.67 26.36
C TYR A 306 -29.09 -26.26 26.94
N GLN A 307 -30.08 -25.44 26.55
CA GLN A 307 -30.36 -24.10 27.10
C GLN A 307 -29.09 -23.25 27.34
N LEU A 308 -28.23 -23.14 26.33
CA LEU A 308 -26.95 -22.44 26.47
C LEU A 308 -27.15 -20.96 26.82
N GLU A 309 -28.26 -20.37 26.39
CA GLU A 309 -28.65 -19.00 26.72
C GLU A 309 -28.93 -18.78 28.20
N ASP A 310 -29.37 -19.83 28.92
CA ASP A 310 -29.63 -19.77 30.36
C ASP A 310 -28.35 -20.07 31.15
N LEU A 311 -27.50 -20.99 30.65
CA LEU A 311 -26.20 -21.29 31.23
C LEU A 311 -25.27 -20.05 31.26
N TRP A 312 -25.41 -19.19 30.25
CA TRP A 312 -24.66 -17.94 30.09
C TRP A 312 -25.57 -16.71 30.16
N GLY A 313 -26.57 -16.73 31.05
CA GLY A 313 -27.59 -15.67 31.15
C GLY A 313 -27.06 -14.26 31.45
N ASP A 314 -25.88 -14.15 32.05
CA ASP A 314 -25.21 -12.88 32.36
C ASP A 314 -24.48 -12.25 31.17
N ALA A 315 -24.37 -12.96 30.04
CA ALA A 315 -23.70 -12.47 28.84
C ALA A 315 -24.50 -11.36 28.15
N ASN A 316 -23.81 -10.31 27.71
CA ASN A 316 -24.42 -9.21 26.96
C ASN A 316 -24.91 -9.70 25.59
N ARG A 317 -26.16 -9.37 25.24
CA ARG A 317 -26.79 -9.79 23.97
C ARG A 317 -26.72 -8.67 22.94
N ILE A 318 -26.32 -9.02 21.71
CA ILE A 318 -26.20 -8.08 20.60
C ILE A 318 -27.34 -8.30 19.59
N ASP A 319 -28.05 -7.22 19.26
CA ASP A 319 -29.00 -7.20 18.14
C ASP A 319 -28.23 -7.15 16.82
N ALA A 320 -27.99 -8.32 16.23
CA ALA A 320 -27.20 -8.48 15.00
C ALA A 320 -28.03 -8.54 13.70
N VAL A 321 -29.34 -8.83 13.80
CA VAL A 321 -30.25 -9.00 12.66
C VAL A 321 -31.14 -7.76 12.53
N LYS A 322 -31.01 -7.01 11.43
CA LYS A 322 -31.87 -5.85 11.16
C LYS A 322 -33.31 -6.32 10.91
N LYS A 323 -34.23 -6.02 11.82
CA LYS A 323 -35.67 -6.22 11.59
C LYS A 323 -36.13 -5.26 10.48
N GLU A 324 -36.55 -5.77 9.33
CA GLU A 324 -37.26 -4.95 8.34
C GLU A 324 -38.58 -4.44 8.95
N GLU A 325 -38.70 -3.12 9.13
CA GLU A 325 -39.97 -2.48 9.46
C GLU A 325 -40.93 -2.65 8.28
N LYS A 326 -41.88 -3.58 8.40
CA LYS A 326 -43.02 -3.65 7.48
C LYS A 326 -43.86 -2.38 7.64
N GLN A 327 -43.73 -1.46 6.68
CA GLN A 327 -44.71 -0.38 6.51
C GLN A 327 -46.09 -0.99 6.24
N VAL A 328 -46.93 -1.00 7.28
CA VAL A 328 -48.36 -1.23 7.18
C VAL A 328 -48.96 -0.06 6.41
N LYS A 329 -49.22 -0.24 5.11
CA LYS A 329 -50.13 0.64 4.39
C LYS A 329 -51.54 0.40 4.94
N SER A 330 -51.97 1.23 5.89
CA SER A 330 -53.39 1.31 6.25
C SER A 330 -54.14 1.89 5.05
N ARG A 331 -54.79 1.00 4.28
CA ARG A 331 -56.02 1.34 3.58
C ARG A 331 -57.09 1.53 4.65
N LEU A 332 -57.63 2.73 4.78
CA LEU A 332 -58.99 2.93 5.23
C LEU A 332 -59.63 4.00 4.35
N LEU A 333 -60.80 3.59 3.87
CA LEU A 333 -61.78 4.27 3.03
C LEU A 333 -62.21 5.63 3.58
#